data_AF-A0A388LL00-F1
#
_entry.id   AF-A0A388LL00-F1
#
_cell.length_a   1.000
_cell.length_b   1.000
_cell.length_c   1.000
_cell.angle_alpha   90.00
_cell.angle_beta   90.00
_cell.angle_gamma   90.00
#
_symmetry.space_group_name_H-M   'P 1'
#
loop_
_entity.id
_entity.type
_entity.pdbx_description
1 polymer ?
#
loop_
_entity_poly.entity_id
_entity_poly.type
_entity_poly.pdbx_seq_one_letter_code
_entity_poly.pdbx_strand_id
1 'polypeptide(L)'
;MASNLPTSTIVRTCFNCGDPGHFARRCPHRQGQGNAIVPSSAPLLTMPSSSNSAVGVVANQYKGSGWYEAKQRLIVLESTVAEIKLRHDAEVQEEKSRKEEEDKKLREKEDEERRAKDKKEREDFQKQMMTTMNQRRDKMDESINKKNGGQNREVEALKNEVDRLKKMQIHGGNSSTMNKNTTDSDEFICRLLRDQDAIKARLDEALTAPRRLDTMEKEMSSLRQMRDDAITETEQWRIEALRPGNKRGCVVVTPGTQGRARPRATPLKSPEVVVDYAGLVHRHSLEVKTLQDLRLKELNARREVEQELERLKEENARLEVAQRPRGTDLCRRMEEAGRSTGKGKTKATDAESSRVNDKQAFIKAEKKTLGNLKKDDITAICVKEGVKYTTLKQSVEEIIYVRVKRMYPGDDGGKIHDVPDDSNEGQLDDGKLADDVSADS
;
A
#
# COMPACT_ATOMS: atom_id res chain seq x y z
N MET A 1 -5.52 -27.72 -13.81
CA MET A 1 -6.75 -28.54 -13.84
C MET A 1 -6.75 -29.44 -12.61
N ALA A 2 -7.16 -28.91 -11.45
CA ALA A 2 -7.24 -29.66 -10.20
C ALA A 2 -8.70 -29.69 -9.73
N SER A 3 -9.23 -30.90 -9.58
CA SER A 3 -10.59 -31.19 -9.16
C SER A 3 -10.74 -30.93 -7.66
N ASN A 4 -11.47 -29.87 -7.31
CA ASN A 4 -11.90 -29.57 -5.95
C ASN A 4 -13.19 -30.35 -5.63
N LEU A 5 -13.14 -31.34 -4.74
CA LEU A 5 -14.33 -31.83 -4.04
C LEU A 5 -14.36 -31.21 -2.62
N PRO A 6 -15.50 -30.66 -2.17
CA PRO A 6 -15.65 -30.20 -0.81
C PRO A 6 -15.67 -31.40 0.15
N THR A 7 -14.83 -31.35 1.18
CA THR A 7 -14.85 -32.32 2.29
C THR A 7 -16.14 -32.11 3.05
N SER A 8 -17.16 -32.93 2.76
CA SER A 8 -18.42 -32.95 3.49
C SER A 8 -18.15 -33.28 4.96
N THR A 9 -18.20 -32.26 5.82
CA THR A 9 -18.47 -32.41 7.25
C THR A 9 -19.88 -32.98 7.39
N ILE A 10 -20.02 -34.31 7.24
CA ILE A 10 -21.23 -35.02 7.63
C ILE A 10 -21.34 -34.86 9.14
N VAL A 11 -22.13 -33.87 9.56
CA VAL A 11 -22.61 -33.74 10.92
C VAL A 11 -23.43 -35.00 11.19
N ARG A 12 -22.85 -35.96 11.93
CA ARG A 12 -23.54 -37.20 12.29
C ARG A 12 -24.66 -36.87 13.26
N THR A 13 -25.87 -36.80 12.73
CA THR A 13 -27.11 -36.62 13.48
C THR A 13 -27.59 -37.94 14.05
N CYS A 14 -28.29 -37.89 15.18
CA CYS A 14 -28.86 -39.06 15.82
C CYS A 14 -29.93 -39.70 14.92
N PHE A 15 -29.81 -40.98 14.59
CA PHE A 15 -30.81 -41.69 13.77
C PHE A 15 -32.22 -41.75 14.39
N ASN A 16 -32.37 -41.48 15.69
CA ASN A 16 -33.66 -41.56 16.37
C ASN A 16 -34.38 -40.20 16.48
N CYS A 17 -33.66 -39.08 16.62
CA CYS A 17 -34.26 -37.74 16.78
C CYS A 17 -33.74 -36.68 15.81
N GLY A 18 -32.69 -36.95 15.04
CA GLY A 18 -32.12 -36.01 14.08
C GLY A 18 -31.17 -34.96 14.66
N ASP A 19 -31.00 -34.89 15.99
CA ASP A 19 -30.12 -33.89 16.59
C ASP A 19 -28.63 -34.25 16.48
N PRO A 20 -27.73 -33.27 16.24
CA PRO A 20 -26.30 -33.49 16.24
C PRO A 20 -25.74 -33.71 17.64
N GLY A 21 -24.61 -34.41 17.75
CA GLY A 21 -23.84 -34.51 19.01
C GLY A 21 -24.09 -35.76 19.85
N HIS A 22 -24.98 -36.67 19.43
CA HIS A 22 -25.15 -37.97 20.10
C HIS A 22 -25.54 -39.10 19.13
N PHE A 23 -25.25 -40.35 19.51
CA PHE A 23 -25.66 -41.54 18.76
C PHE A 23 -27.00 -42.08 19.26
N ALA A 24 -27.74 -42.82 18.43
CA ALA A 24 -29.09 -43.34 18.75
C ALA A 24 -29.21 -44.11 20.07
N ARG A 25 -28.12 -44.73 20.54
CA ARG A 25 -28.07 -45.44 21.83
C ARG A 25 -28.08 -44.52 23.05
N ARG A 26 -27.70 -43.26 22.87
CA ARG A 26 -27.63 -42.21 23.91
C ARG A 26 -28.66 -41.11 23.67
N CYS A 27 -29.74 -41.42 22.94
CA CYS A 27 -30.78 -40.45 22.67
C CYS A 27 -31.59 -40.18 23.94
N PRO A 28 -31.73 -38.92 24.38
CA PRO A 28 -32.54 -38.57 25.55
C PRO A 28 -34.05 -38.82 25.31
N HIS A 29 -34.49 -38.92 24.05
CA HIS A 29 -35.86 -39.27 23.66
C HIS A 29 -36.08 -40.76 23.40
N ARG A 30 -35.35 -41.64 24.10
CA ARG A 30 -35.53 -43.08 23.92
C ARG A 30 -36.94 -43.49 24.40
N GLN A 31 -37.84 -43.79 23.47
CA GLN A 31 -39.11 -44.45 23.79
C GLN A 31 -38.81 -45.83 24.39
N GLY A 32 -38.90 -45.93 25.70
CA GLY A 32 -38.72 -47.16 26.46
C GLY A 32 -40.00 -47.98 26.46
N GLN A 33 -39.95 -49.19 25.90
CA GLN A 33 -40.81 -50.28 26.34
C GLN A 33 -40.20 -50.92 27.59
N GLY A 34 -40.96 -50.90 28.68
CA GLY A 34 -40.99 -51.89 29.77
C GLY A 34 -39.76 -52.04 30.68
N ASN A 35 -39.83 -51.44 31.88
CA ASN A 35 -40.02 -52.24 33.11
C ASN A 35 -40.31 -51.34 34.32
N ALA A 36 -41.22 -51.84 35.16
CA ALA A 36 -41.85 -51.18 36.29
C ALA A 36 -40.90 -50.94 37.48
N ILE A 37 -41.14 -49.85 38.22
CA ILE A 37 -41.11 -49.73 39.70
C ILE A 37 -41.76 -48.37 40.09
N VAL A 38 -42.94 -48.47 40.72
CA VAL A 38 -43.63 -47.66 41.76
C VAL A 38 -43.68 -46.10 41.67
N PRO A 39 -44.87 -45.47 41.83
CA PRO A 39 -45.06 -44.01 41.76
C PRO A 39 -44.87 -43.31 43.12
N SER A 40 -44.28 -42.11 43.11
CA SER A 40 -44.30 -41.19 44.25
C SER A 40 -44.79 -39.80 43.81
N SER A 41 -45.90 -39.41 44.45
CA SER A 41 -46.38 -38.07 44.80
C SER A 41 -46.40 -36.90 43.79
N ALA A 42 -47.60 -36.31 43.72
CA ALA A 42 -48.07 -35.11 43.02
C ALA A 42 -47.34 -33.80 43.45
N PRO A 43 -47.59 -32.59 42.87
CA PRO A 43 -48.94 -32.03 42.73
C PRO A 43 -49.29 -31.29 41.41
N LEU A 44 -50.61 -31.27 41.23
CA LEU A 44 -51.46 -30.50 40.34
C LEU A 44 -51.15 -28.99 40.37
N LEU A 45 -51.11 -28.35 39.20
CA LEU A 45 -51.61 -26.99 39.04
C LEU A 45 -52.43 -26.83 37.75
N THR A 46 -53.60 -26.27 37.99
CA THR A 46 -54.78 -25.99 37.18
C THR A 46 -54.55 -24.98 36.06
N MET A 47 -55.07 -25.28 34.88
CA MET A 47 -55.42 -24.32 33.83
C MET A 47 -56.77 -23.65 34.17
N PRO A 48 -57.02 -22.41 33.70
CA PRO A 48 -58.34 -22.02 33.27
C PRO A 48 -58.45 -22.07 31.75
N SER A 49 -59.47 -22.82 31.35
CA SER A 49 -60.11 -22.83 30.04
C SER A 49 -60.53 -21.42 29.60
N SER A 50 -60.28 -21.07 28.35
CA SER A 50 -61.07 -20.07 27.65
C SER A 50 -61.40 -20.59 26.26
N SER A 51 -62.69 -20.85 26.10
CA SER A 51 -63.35 -21.44 24.95
C SER A 51 -63.58 -20.43 23.81
N ASN A 52 -63.69 -21.00 22.61
CA ASN A 52 -64.28 -20.48 21.37
C ASN A 52 -63.31 -19.80 20.38
N SER A 53 -62.95 -20.54 19.33
CA SER A 53 -63.71 -20.45 18.08
C SER A 53 -63.35 -21.60 17.14
N ALA A 54 -64.39 -22.32 16.70
CA ALA A 54 -64.29 -23.34 15.67
C ALA A 54 -64.14 -22.67 14.30
N VAL A 55 -63.00 -22.87 13.65
CA VAL A 55 -62.90 -22.84 12.19
C VAL A 55 -62.19 -24.12 11.79
N GLY A 56 -62.94 -25.03 11.19
CA GLY A 56 -62.45 -26.33 10.73
C GLY A 56 -61.34 -26.15 9.71
N VAL A 57 -60.11 -26.48 10.08
CA VAL A 57 -59.05 -26.73 9.11
C VAL A 57 -59.08 -28.23 8.84
N VAL A 58 -59.55 -28.56 7.64
CA VAL A 58 -59.49 -29.90 7.05
C VAL A 58 -58.03 -30.32 7.05
N ALA A 59 -57.68 -31.19 8.00
CA ALA A 59 -56.46 -31.96 7.96
C ALA A 59 -56.62 -33.05 6.91
N ASN A 60 -56.18 -32.78 5.67
CA ASN A 60 -55.42 -33.73 4.88
C ASN A 60 -54.92 -33.13 3.57
N GLN A 61 -53.73 -33.61 3.16
CA GLN A 61 -53.30 -33.76 1.77
C GLN A 61 -52.39 -32.67 1.15
N TYR A 62 -51.14 -32.58 1.61
CA TYR A 62 -49.98 -32.26 0.72
C TYR A 62 -48.70 -32.94 1.26
N LYS A 63 -48.64 -34.27 1.15
CA LYS A 63 -47.38 -35.04 1.29
C LYS A 63 -46.88 -35.38 -0.11
N GLY A 64 -45.88 -34.63 -0.61
CA GLY A 64 -45.14 -35.04 -1.82
C GLY A 64 -44.41 -33.94 -2.60
N SER A 65 -44.81 -32.66 -2.51
CA SER A 65 -44.33 -31.60 -3.41
C SER A 65 -43.24 -30.67 -2.84
N GLY A 66 -43.11 -30.54 -1.52
CA GLY A 66 -42.19 -29.58 -0.89
C GLY A 66 -40.70 -29.89 -1.08
N TRP A 67 -40.34 -31.17 -1.24
CA TRP A 67 -38.93 -31.56 -1.42
C TRP A 67 -38.38 -31.18 -2.80
N TYR A 68 -39.21 -31.28 -3.84
CA TYR A 68 -38.81 -30.90 -5.19
C TYR A 68 -38.62 -29.38 -5.30
N GLU A 69 -39.53 -28.61 -4.70
CA GLU A 69 -39.43 -27.15 -4.64
C GLU A 69 -38.20 -26.69 -3.83
N ALA A 70 -37.93 -27.32 -2.69
CA ALA A 70 -36.71 -27.04 -1.92
C ALA A 70 -35.43 -27.38 -2.70
N LYS A 71 -35.43 -28.49 -3.45
CA LYS A 71 -34.29 -28.87 -4.31
C LYS A 71 -34.06 -27.88 -5.46
N GLN A 72 -35.12 -27.39 -6.09
CA GLN A 72 -35.04 -26.35 -7.13
C GLN A 72 -34.44 -25.05 -6.56
N ARG A 73 -34.89 -24.63 -5.38
CA ARG A 73 -34.31 -23.45 -4.69
C ARG A 73 -32.84 -23.65 -4.33
N LEU A 74 -32.44 -24.85 -3.90
CA LEU A 74 -31.05 -25.16 -3.60
C LEU A 74 -30.16 -25.06 -4.85
N ILE A 75 -30.60 -25.59 -6.00
CA ILE A 75 -29.86 -25.51 -7.27
C ILE A 75 -29.65 -24.05 -7.70
N VAL A 76 -30.69 -23.21 -7.57
CA VAL A 76 -30.59 -21.79 -7.89
C VAL A 76 -29.60 -21.09 -6.94
N LEU A 77 -29.68 -21.37 -5.64
CA LEU A 77 -28.74 -20.79 -4.66
C LEU A 77 -27.31 -21.24 -4.90
N GLU A 78 -27.08 -22.52 -5.21
CA GLU A 78 -25.76 -23.04 -5.56
C GLU A 78 -25.22 -22.34 -6.82
N SER A 79 -26.06 -22.13 -7.84
CA SER A 79 -25.70 -21.40 -9.05
C SER A 79 -25.35 -19.94 -8.75
N THR A 80 -26.15 -19.23 -7.94
CA THR A 80 -25.90 -17.83 -7.57
C THR A 80 -24.63 -17.70 -6.73
N VAL A 81 -24.39 -18.61 -5.77
CA VAL A 81 -23.17 -18.60 -4.95
C VAL A 81 -21.94 -18.91 -5.81
N ALA A 82 -22.05 -19.82 -6.78
CA ALA A 82 -20.97 -20.09 -7.73
C ALA A 82 -20.65 -18.85 -8.59
N GLU A 83 -21.66 -18.12 -9.05
CA GLU A 83 -21.48 -16.88 -9.81
C GLU A 83 -20.83 -15.78 -8.95
N ILE A 84 -21.28 -15.58 -7.71
CA ILE A 84 -20.68 -14.63 -6.76
C ILE A 84 -19.21 -14.98 -6.52
N LYS A 85 -18.89 -16.26 -6.36
CA LYS A 85 -17.52 -16.72 -6.17
C LYS A 85 -16.65 -16.41 -7.40
N LEU A 86 -17.14 -16.68 -8.61
CA LEU A 86 -16.41 -16.36 -9.83
C LEU A 86 -16.13 -14.86 -9.99
N ARG A 87 -17.11 -14.01 -9.66
CA ARG A 87 -16.91 -12.55 -9.67
C ARG A 87 -15.88 -12.11 -8.62
N HIS A 88 -15.97 -12.65 -7.42
CA HIS A 88 -15.01 -12.34 -6.35
C HIS A 88 -13.59 -12.81 -6.70
N ASP A 89 -13.45 -14.03 -7.22
CA ASP A 89 -12.16 -14.57 -7.65
C ASP A 89 -11.57 -13.72 -8.80
N ALA A 90 -12.41 -13.25 -9.74
CA ALA A 90 -12.01 -12.34 -10.81
C ALA A 90 -11.56 -10.97 -10.26
N GLU A 91 -12.33 -10.35 -9.35
CA GLU A 91 -11.96 -9.08 -8.71
C GLU A 91 -10.64 -9.20 -7.93
N VAL A 92 -10.41 -10.32 -7.26
CA VAL A 92 -9.14 -10.59 -6.55
C VAL A 92 -7.98 -10.74 -7.54
N GLN A 93 -8.18 -11.36 -8.70
CA GLN A 93 -7.14 -11.44 -9.75
C GLN A 93 -6.83 -10.09 -10.38
N GLU A 94 -7.85 -9.25 -10.61
CA GLU A 94 -7.66 -7.89 -11.10
C GLU A 94 -6.93 -7.02 -10.08
N GLU A 95 -7.27 -7.12 -8.79
CA GLU A 95 -6.57 -6.40 -7.72
C GLU A 95 -5.11 -6.83 -7.62
N LYS A 96 -4.84 -8.13 -7.78
CA LYS A 96 -3.48 -8.67 -7.79
C LYS A 96 -2.68 -8.17 -8.99
N SER A 97 -3.27 -8.21 -10.19
CA SER A 97 -2.66 -7.68 -11.41
C SER A 97 -2.37 -6.18 -11.29
N ARG A 98 -3.29 -5.41 -10.69
CA ARG A 98 -3.09 -3.97 -10.43
C ARG A 98 -1.91 -3.72 -9.48
N LYS A 99 -1.77 -4.50 -8.40
CA LYS A 99 -0.63 -4.41 -7.48
C LYS A 99 0.69 -4.75 -8.18
N GLU A 100 0.70 -5.81 -9.00
CA GLU A 100 1.89 -6.20 -9.77
C GLU A 100 2.30 -5.11 -10.79
N GLU A 101 1.34 -4.44 -11.43
CA GLU A 101 1.61 -3.29 -12.30
C GLU A 101 2.13 -2.07 -11.54
N GLU A 102 1.59 -1.78 -10.35
CA GLU A 102 2.06 -0.69 -9.49
C GLU A 102 3.50 -0.93 -9.02
N ASP A 103 3.81 -2.17 -8.59
CA ASP A 103 5.17 -2.57 -8.22
C ASP A 103 6.14 -2.50 -9.40
N LYS A 104 5.70 -2.90 -10.61
CA LYS A 104 6.50 -2.77 -11.83
C LYS A 104 6.78 -1.30 -12.16
N LYS A 105 5.77 -0.43 -12.08
CA LYS A 105 5.92 1.03 -12.29
C LYS A 105 6.84 1.65 -11.25
N LEU A 106 6.82 1.17 -10.01
CA LEU A 106 7.73 1.62 -8.96
C LEU A 106 9.18 1.26 -9.28
N ARG A 107 9.43 0.03 -9.70
CA ARG A 107 10.77 -0.43 -10.13
C ARG A 107 11.29 0.36 -11.33
N GLU A 108 10.45 0.63 -12.32
CA GLU A 108 10.82 1.43 -13.49
C GLU A 108 11.18 2.87 -13.11
N LYS A 109 10.44 3.48 -12.17
CA LYS A 109 10.76 4.82 -11.64
C LYS A 109 12.06 4.84 -10.85
N GLU A 110 12.32 3.84 -10.02
CA GLU A 110 13.58 3.71 -9.29
C GLU A 110 14.77 3.55 -10.26
N ASP A 111 14.61 2.73 -11.31
CA ASP A 111 15.62 2.57 -12.35
C ASP A 111 15.83 3.83 -13.19
N GLU A 112 14.78 4.60 -13.44
CA GLU A 112 14.86 5.91 -14.10
C GLU A 112 15.55 6.95 -13.22
N GLU A 113 15.26 6.97 -11.91
CA GLU A 113 15.93 7.84 -10.94
C GLU A 113 17.42 7.51 -10.85
N ARG A 114 17.79 6.23 -10.82
CA ARG A 114 19.21 5.80 -10.85
C ARG A 114 19.91 6.31 -12.11
N ARG A 115 19.28 6.17 -13.27
CA ARG A 115 19.81 6.69 -14.55
C ARG A 115 19.93 8.21 -14.54
N ALA A 116 18.96 8.92 -13.98
CA ALA A 116 18.99 10.37 -13.86
C ALA A 116 20.09 10.86 -12.91
N LYS A 117 20.28 10.18 -11.77
CA LYS A 117 21.35 10.46 -10.81
C LYS A 117 22.72 10.27 -11.46
N ASP A 118 22.95 9.15 -12.13
CA ASP A 118 24.20 8.90 -12.85
C ASP A 118 24.46 9.94 -13.95
N LYS A 119 23.42 10.42 -14.63
CA LYS A 119 23.54 11.49 -15.63
C LYS A 119 23.93 12.81 -14.96
N LYS A 120 23.25 13.16 -13.85
CA LYS A 120 23.54 14.36 -13.07
C LYS A 120 24.95 14.35 -12.50
N GLU A 121 25.43 13.23 -11.97
CA GLU A 121 26.80 13.08 -11.46
C GLU A 121 27.84 13.30 -12.58
N ARG A 122 27.59 12.78 -13.79
CA ARG A 122 28.46 13.06 -14.95
C ARG A 122 28.48 14.55 -15.32
N GLU A 123 27.32 15.19 -15.36
CA GLU A 123 27.21 16.62 -15.65
C GLU A 123 27.86 17.48 -14.57
N ASP A 124 27.67 17.14 -13.29
CA ASP A 124 28.25 17.86 -12.16
C ASP A 124 29.77 17.67 -12.11
N PHE A 125 30.28 16.48 -12.46
CA PHE A 125 31.71 16.26 -12.66
C PHE A 125 32.26 17.13 -13.81
N GLN A 126 31.55 17.22 -14.94
CA GLN A 126 31.94 18.11 -16.04
C GLN A 126 31.93 19.59 -15.64
N LYS A 127 30.92 20.04 -14.88
CA LYS A 127 30.86 21.41 -14.34
C LYS A 127 31.98 21.65 -13.34
N GLN A 128 32.29 20.70 -12.47
CA GLN A 128 33.40 20.82 -11.52
C GLN A 128 34.74 20.93 -12.25
N MET A 129 34.93 20.15 -13.32
CA MET A 129 36.10 20.24 -14.18
C MET A 129 36.19 21.61 -14.88
N MET A 130 35.09 22.09 -15.46
CA MET A 130 35.02 23.40 -16.11
C MET A 130 35.30 24.55 -15.14
N THR A 131 34.70 24.51 -13.94
CA THR A 131 34.94 25.51 -12.89
C THR A 131 36.37 25.48 -12.39
N THR A 132 36.96 24.30 -12.19
CA THR A 132 38.38 24.17 -11.80
C THR A 132 39.31 24.70 -12.89
N MET A 133 39.02 24.42 -14.16
CA MET A 133 39.79 24.94 -15.29
C MET A 133 39.68 26.46 -15.40
N ASN A 134 38.47 27.01 -15.26
CA ASN A 134 38.23 28.45 -15.26
C ASN A 134 38.96 29.12 -14.09
N GLN A 135 38.88 28.59 -12.87
CA GLN A 135 39.63 29.11 -11.73
C GLN A 135 41.15 29.10 -11.95
N ARG A 136 41.70 28.07 -12.60
CA ARG A 136 43.13 28.02 -12.94
C ARG A 136 43.48 29.06 -14.00
N ARG A 137 42.61 29.26 -14.99
CA ARG A 137 42.75 30.29 -16.01
C ARG A 137 42.68 31.68 -15.40
N ASP A 138 41.70 31.97 -14.54
CA ASP A 138 41.57 33.25 -13.85
C ASP A 138 42.80 33.56 -13.00
N LYS A 139 43.34 32.58 -12.26
CA LYS A 139 44.60 32.72 -11.52
C LYS A 139 45.80 32.98 -12.42
N MET A 140 45.83 32.39 -13.61
CA MET A 140 46.88 32.64 -14.62
C MET A 140 46.74 34.05 -15.19
N ASP A 141 45.54 34.47 -15.57
CA ASP A 141 45.21 35.79 -16.09
C ASP A 141 45.53 36.88 -15.04
N GLU A 142 45.22 36.66 -13.76
CA GLU A 142 45.63 37.51 -12.64
C GLU A 142 47.16 37.58 -12.50
N SER A 143 47.85 36.44 -12.60
CA SER A 143 49.32 36.39 -12.52
C SER A 143 49.98 37.12 -13.68
N ILE A 144 49.42 37.01 -14.89
CA ILE A 144 49.86 37.72 -16.09
C ILE A 144 49.56 39.22 -15.94
N ASN A 145 48.38 39.63 -15.46
CA ASN A 145 48.07 41.04 -15.24
C ASN A 145 48.92 41.67 -14.13
N LYS A 146 49.24 40.93 -13.05
CA LYS A 146 50.09 41.42 -11.97
C LYS A 146 51.55 41.52 -12.41
N LYS A 147 52.04 40.56 -13.21
CA LYS A 147 53.34 40.64 -13.88
C LYS A 147 53.36 41.76 -14.91
N ASN A 148 52.32 41.95 -15.72
CA ASN A 148 52.23 43.04 -16.70
C ASN A 148 52.05 44.41 -16.04
N GLY A 149 51.48 44.51 -14.84
CA GLY A 149 51.41 45.77 -14.08
C GLY A 149 52.76 46.16 -13.48
N GLY A 150 53.51 45.17 -12.96
CA GLY A 150 54.89 45.34 -12.51
C GLY A 150 55.85 45.58 -13.67
N GLN A 151 55.76 44.78 -14.73
CA GLN A 151 56.49 44.94 -15.98
C GLN A 151 56.07 46.19 -16.74
N ASN A 152 54.84 46.70 -16.70
CA ASN A 152 54.55 47.99 -17.33
C ASN A 152 55.20 49.11 -16.56
N ARG A 153 55.13 49.11 -15.22
CA ARG A 153 55.83 50.13 -14.40
C ARG A 153 57.34 50.02 -14.53
N GLU A 154 57.86 48.80 -14.61
CA GLU A 154 59.29 48.52 -14.79
C GLU A 154 59.72 48.79 -16.24
N VAL A 155 58.91 48.52 -17.26
CA VAL A 155 59.17 48.88 -18.67
C VAL A 155 59.02 50.38 -18.89
N GLU A 156 58.13 51.06 -18.17
CA GLU A 156 57.98 52.51 -18.19
C GLU A 156 59.14 53.19 -17.43
N ALA A 157 59.54 52.64 -16.28
CA ALA A 157 60.75 53.05 -15.57
C ALA A 157 62.02 52.72 -16.37
N LEU A 158 62.10 51.55 -17.01
CA LEU A 158 63.20 51.15 -17.90
C LEU A 158 63.19 51.92 -19.20
N LYS A 159 62.05 52.41 -19.70
CA LYS A 159 62.02 53.36 -20.83
C LYS A 159 62.59 54.71 -20.41
N ASN A 160 62.19 55.23 -19.26
CA ASN A 160 62.76 56.46 -18.69
C ASN A 160 64.26 56.29 -18.37
N GLU A 161 64.65 55.11 -17.89
CA GLU A 161 66.02 54.74 -17.55
C GLU A 161 66.85 54.39 -18.79
N VAL A 162 66.28 53.82 -19.86
CA VAL A 162 66.92 53.64 -21.17
C VAL A 162 67.03 54.97 -21.90
N ASP A 163 66.14 55.94 -21.68
CA ASP A 163 66.35 57.31 -22.16
C ASP A 163 67.44 58.03 -21.33
N ARG A 164 67.58 57.68 -20.04
CA ARG A 164 68.68 58.11 -19.16
C ARG A 164 70.00 57.38 -19.44
N LEU A 165 69.98 56.12 -19.89
CA LEU A 165 71.11 55.25 -20.21
C LEU A 165 71.52 55.33 -21.68
N LYS A 166 70.63 55.63 -22.63
CA LYS A 166 71.01 56.17 -23.95
C LYS A 166 71.77 57.48 -23.80
N LYS A 167 71.52 58.20 -22.68
CA LYS A 167 72.33 59.32 -22.22
C LYS A 167 73.58 58.92 -21.41
N MET A 168 73.74 57.69 -20.93
CA MET A 168 74.80 57.29 -19.97
C MET A 168 75.61 56.01 -20.27
N GLN A 169 75.29 55.20 -21.27
CA GLN A 169 75.91 53.89 -21.48
C GLN A 169 76.27 53.72 -22.98
N ILE A 170 77.53 53.65 -23.45
CA ILE A 170 78.87 53.66 -22.83
C ILE A 170 78.98 52.68 -21.63
N HIS A 171 79.10 51.40 -21.99
CA HIS A 171 79.62 50.26 -21.22
C HIS A 171 78.67 49.45 -20.30
N GLY A 172 78.41 48.20 -20.72
CA GLY A 172 78.91 47.00 -20.01
C GLY A 172 78.11 46.38 -18.85
N GLY A 173 77.43 45.25 -19.13
CA GLY A 173 77.79 43.95 -18.53
C GLY A 173 77.17 43.45 -17.20
N ASN A 174 76.17 42.58 -17.33
CA ASN A 174 75.91 41.25 -16.69
C ASN A 174 76.12 40.99 -15.18
N SER A 175 75.15 40.32 -14.51
CA SER A 175 75.15 38.84 -14.28
C SER A 175 74.35 38.35 -13.04
N SER A 176 73.59 37.27 -13.30
CA SER A 176 73.01 36.16 -12.51
C SER A 176 73.07 36.05 -10.96
N THR A 177 72.02 35.44 -10.39
CA THR A 177 72.13 34.38 -9.36
C THR A 177 70.82 33.58 -9.22
N MET A 178 70.92 32.25 -9.18
CA MET A 178 69.82 31.29 -9.04
C MET A 178 70.15 30.23 -7.97
N ASN A 179 69.09 29.64 -7.43
CA ASN A 179 68.97 28.32 -6.81
C ASN A 179 69.36 28.10 -5.33
N LYS A 180 68.31 27.95 -4.51
CA LYS A 180 68.18 27.02 -3.37
C LYS A 180 66.72 26.59 -3.34
N ASN A 181 66.38 25.31 -3.56
CA ASN A 181 65.04 24.71 -3.31
C ASN A 181 64.98 23.16 -3.47
N THR A 182 66.11 22.46 -3.61
CA THR A 182 66.11 21.04 -4.02
C THR A 182 65.67 20.07 -2.92
N THR A 183 65.81 20.42 -1.64
CA THR A 183 65.49 19.51 -0.52
C THR A 183 63.99 19.38 -0.23
N ASP A 184 63.21 20.43 -0.50
CA ASP A 184 61.75 20.46 -0.26
C ASP A 184 61.00 19.62 -1.31
N SER A 185 61.60 19.44 -2.48
CA SER A 185 61.04 18.69 -3.60
C SER A 185 61.03 17.17 -3.34
N ASP A 186 62.10 16.65 -2.71
CA ASP A 186 62.25 15.22 -2.45
C ASP A 186 61.29 14.73 -1.35
N GLU A 187 61.06 15.52 -0.31
CA GLU A 187 60.14 15.17 0.78
C GLU A 187 58.66 15.15 0.29
N PHE A 188 58.32 16.06 -0.62
CA PHE A 188 57.03 16.06 -1.31
C PHE A 188 56.83 14.81 -2.19
N ILE A 189 57.87 14.39 -2.93
CA ILE A 189 57.84 13.16 -3.74
C ILE A 189 57.61 11.93 -2.85
N CYS A 190 58.31 11.82 -1.72
CA CYS A 190 58.12 10.72 -0.78
C CYS A 190 56.70 10.68 -0.17
N ARG A 191 56.08 11.83 0.06
CA ARG A 191 54.72 11.92 0.56
C ARG A 191 53.71 11.50 -0.50
N LEU A 192 53.90 11.94 -1.74
CA LEU A 192 53.05 11.59 -2.88
C LEU A 192 53.05 10.07 -3.17
N LEU A 193 54.21 9.42 -3.06
CA LEU A 193 54.33 7.97 -3.22
C LEU A 193 53.57 7.20 -2.14
N ARG A 194 53.68 7.62 -0.88
CA ARG A 194 52.90 7.04 0.24
C ARG A 194 51.40 7.22 0.05
N ASP A 195 50.97 8.40 -0.40
CA ASP A 195 49.56 8.67 -0.67
C ASP A 195 49.05 7.81 -1.85
N GLN A 196 49.88 7.61 -2.88
CA GLN A 196 49.56 6.73 -4.01
C GLN A 196 49.40 5.26 -3.57
N ASP A 197 50.27 4.76 -2.70
CA ASP A 197 50.19 3.38 -2.20
C ASP A 197 49.02 3.20 -1.21
N ALA A 198 48.71 4.22 -0.40
CA ALA A 198 47.51 4.21 0.44
C ALA A 198 46.22 4.19 -0.39
N ILE A 199 46.18 4.90 -1.52
CA ILE A 199 45.04 4.85 -2.45
C ILE A 199 44.93 3.48 -3.12
N LYS A 200 46.04 2.88 -3.55
CA LYS A 200 46.04 1.51 -4.10
C LYS A 200 45.51 0.49 -3.09
N ALA A 201 45.99 0.52 -1.84
CA ALA A 201 45.52 -0.38 -0.80
C ALA A 201 44.01 -0.22 -0.50
N ARG A 202 43.49 1.01 -0.55
CA ARG A 202 42.05 1.27 -0.39
C ARG A 202 41.23 0.73 -1.57
N LEU A 203 41.75 0.82 -2.79
CA LEU A 203 41.11 0.25 -3.97
C LEU A 203 41.09 -1.28 -3.90
N ASP A 204 42.19 -1.91 -3.49
CA ASP A 204 42.26 -3.37 -3.34
C ASP A 204 41.30 -3.88 -2.25
N GLU A 205 41.19 -3.20 -1.10
CA GLU A 205 40.19 -3.53 -0.08
C GLU A 205 38.75 -3.33 -0.63
N ALA A 206 38.51 -2.25 -1.37
CA ALA A 206 37.21 -2.00 -1.99
C ALA A 206 36.85 -3.06 -3.05
N LEU A 207 37.83 -3.68 -3.71
CA LEU A 207 37.61 -4.78 -4.66
C LEU A 207 37.35 -6.12 -3.96
N THR A 208 37.89 -6.34 -2.77
CA THR A 208 37.64 -7.58 -1.99
C THR A 208 36.33 -7.53 -1.19
N ALA A 209 35.85 -6.33 -0.83
CA ALA A 209 34.58 -6.14 -0.13
C ALA A 209 33.35 -6.76 -0.87
N PRO A 210 33.16 -6.59 -2.19
CA PRO A 210 32.08 -7.25 -2.94
C PRO A 210 32.10 -8.78 -2.83
N ARG A 211 33.28 -9.41 -2.82
CA ARG A 211 33.40 -10.87 -2.68
C ARG A 211 32.97 -11.34 -1.28
N ARG A 212 33.28 -10.55 -0.25
CA ARG A 212 32.82 -10.81 1.13
C ARG A 212 31.30 -10.65 1.22
N LEU A 213 30.74 -9.64 0.58
CA LEU A 213 29.29 -9.43 0.53
C LEU A 213 28.56 -10.54 -0.24
N ASP A 214 29.07 -10.98 -1.39
CA ASP A 214 28.52 -12.11 -2.15
C ASP A 214 28.52 -13.41 -1.31
N THR A 215 29.57 -13.62 -0.50
CA THR A 215 29.61 -14.76 0.42
C THR A 215 28.53 -14.64 1.50
N MET A 216 28.39 -13.47 2.13
CA MET A 216 27.33 -13.22 3.12
C MET A 216 25.93 -13.31 2.50
N GLU A 217 25.74 -12.88 1.26
CA GLU A 217 24.47 -12.96 0.55
C GLU A 217 24.08 -14.42 0.27
N LYS A 218 25.04 -15.27 -0.08
CA LYS A 218 24.85 -16.72 -0.23
C LYS A 218 24.48 -17.38 1.10
N GLU A 219 25.18 -17.04 2.18
CA GLU A 219 24.86 -17.52 3.54
C GLU A 219 23.46 -17.08 3.96
N MET A 220 23.10 -15.82 3.74
CA MET A 220 21.76 -15.29 4.02
C MET A 220 20.68 -15.97 3.20
N SER A 221 20.95 -16.28 1.92
CA SER A 221 20.03 -17.00 1.05
C SER A 221 19.83 -18.44 1.52
N SER A 222 20.92 -19.12 1.91
CA SER A 222 20.86 -20.48 2.47
C SER A 222 20.09 -20.51 3.80
N LEU A 223 20.30 -19.55 4.69
CA LEU A 223 19.56 -19.43 5.94
C LEU A 223 18.05 -19.20 5.71
N ARG A 224 17.70 -18.36 4.74
CA ARG A 224 16.30 -18.13 4.34
C ARG A 224 15.67 -19.40 3.78
N GLN A 225 16.39 -20.12 2.93
CA GLN A 225 15.94 -21.39 2.37
C GLN A 225 15.71 -22.43 3.48
N MET A 226 16.65 -22.61 4.40
CA MET A 226 16.47 -23.54 5.53
C MET A 226 15.26 -23.17 6.40
N ARG A 227 15.02 -21.86 6.60
CA ARG A 227 13.84 -21.36 7.32
C ARG A 227 12.55 -21.66 6.57
N ASP A 228 12.52 -21.44 5.26
CA ASP A 228 11.36 -21.71 4.42
C ASP A 228 11.07 -23.21 4.35
N ASP A 229 12.10 -24.05 4.17
CA ASP A 229 12.00 -25.50 4.19
C ASP A 229 11.43 -26.00 5.52
N ALA A 230 11.93 -25.49 6.66
CA ALA A 230 11.38 -25.81 7.98
C ALA A 230 9.90 -25.40 8.12
N ILE A 231 9.51 -24.23 7.59
CA ILE A 231 8.10 -23.82 7.57
C ILE A 231 7.28 -24.81 6.75
N THR A 232 7.71 -25.13 5.53
CA THR A 232 6.97 -26.09 4.67
C THR A 232 6.88 -27.47 5.32
N GLU A 233 7.92 -27.93 6.01
CA GLU A 233 7.91 -29.19 6.74
C GLU A 233 6.86 -29.14 7.87
N THR A 234 6.82 -28.07 8.66
CA THR A 234 5.81 -27.91 9.71
C THR A 234 4.39 -27.85 9.16
N GLU A 235 4.20 -27.23 8.00
CA GLU A 235 2.91 -27.19 7.30
C GLU A 235 2.52 -28.58 6.79
N GLN A 236 3.46 -29.34 6.22
CA GLN A 236 3.23 -30.71 5.78
C GLN A 236 2.83 -31.60 6.97
N TRP A 237 3.54 -31.51 8.10
CA TRP A 237 3.17 -32.22 9.32
C TRP A 237 1.79 -31.82 9.83
N ARG A 238 1.45 -30.53 9.77
CA ARG A 238 0.13 -30.01 10.14
C ARG A 238 -0.96 -30.59 9.24
N ILE A 239 -0.74 -30.65 7.93
CA ILE A 239 -1.69 -31.21 6.97
C ILE A 239 -1.85 -32.72 7.21
N GLU A 240 -0.76 -33.45 7.42
CA GLU A 240 -0.79 -34.89 7.69
C GLU A 240 -1.51 -35.22 9.02
N ALA A 241 -1.31 -34.39 10.05
CA ALA A 241 -2.03 -34.52 11.31
C ALA A 241 -3.54 -34.27 11.17
N LEU A 242 -3.95 -33.41 10.24
CA LEU A 242 -5.35 -33.08 9.97
C LEU A 242 -6.01 -34.00 8.93
N ARG A 243 -5.28 -34.95 8.33
CA ARG A 243 -5.79 -35.83 7.29
C ARG A 243 -6.94 -36.72 7.81
N PRO A 244 -8.16 -36.61 7.24
CA PRO A 244 -9.30 -37.42 7.66
C PRO A 244 -9.05 -38.91 7.42
N GLY A 245 -8.83 -39.67 8.50
CA GLY A 245 -8.45 -41.08 8.46
C GLY A 245 -7.32 -41.44 9.41
N ASN A 246 -6.56 -40.46 9.88
CA ASN A 246 -5.53 -40.66 10.90
C ASN A 246 -6.18 -40.77 12.29
N LYS A 247 -6.48 -42.00 12.75
CA LYS A 247 -7.06 -42.26 14.09
C LYS A 247 -6.04 -42.10 15.23
N ARG A 248 -4.81 -41.66 14.96
CA ARG A 248 -3.88 -41.22 15.98
C ARG A 248 -4.26 -39.79 16.33
N GLY A 249 -5.17 -39.66 17.30
CA GLY A 249 -5.56 -38.36 17.85
C GLY A 249 -4.31 -37.56 18.21
N CYS A 250 -4.46 -36.23 18.17
CA CYS A 250 -3.49 -35.21 18.56
C CYS A 250 -2.60 -35.65 19.74
N VAL A 251 -1.52 -36.36 19.44
CA VAL A 251 -0.44 -36.64 20.37
C VAL A 251 0.66 -35.72 19.92
N VAL A 252 1.04 -34.81 20.81
CA VAL A 252 2.27 -34.03 20.72
C VAL A 252 3.42 -35.03 20.51
N VAL A 253 3.89 -35.15 19.27
CA VAL A 253 5.04 -35.98 18.93
C VAL A 253 6.29 -35.20 19.31
N THR A 254 6.75 -35.44 20.54
CA THR A 254 8.15 -35.20 20.91
C THR A 254 8.98 -36.28 20.21
N PRO A 255 10.08 -35.96 19.49
CA PRO A 255 10.83 -36.98 18.76
C PRO A 255 11.72 -37.75 19.73
N GLY A 256 11.64 -39.10 19.74
CA GLY A 256 12.66 -39.89 20.41
C GLY A 256 12.36 -41.36 20.69
N THR A 257 12.87 -42.21 19.80
CA THR A 257 13.38 -43.58 20.01
C THR A 257 12.41 -44.76 19.98
N GLN A 258 12.81 -45.72 19.13
CA GLN A 258 12.05 -46.88 18.69
C GLN A 258 11.94 -47.98 19.76
N GLY A 259 10.87 -48.75 19.62
CA GLY A 259 10.51 -49.84 20.53
C GLY A 259 11.50 -51.01 20.51
N ARG A 260 11.83 -51.49 21.71
CA ARG A 260 12.28 -52.85 21.97
C ARG A 260 11.47 -53.41 23.13
N ALA A 261 10.84 -54.56 22.93
CA ALA A 261 10.13 -55.29 23.96
C ALA A 261 11.12 -55.84 25.02
N ARG A 262 10.87 -55.57 26.31
CA ARG A 262 11.23 -56.40 27.49
C ARG A 262 10.62 -55.82 28.80
N PRO A 263 10.64 -56.58 29.93
CA PRO A 263 9.48 -56.87 30.77
C PRO A 263 9.19 -55.83 31.86
N ARG A 264 8.03 -56.01 32.51
CA ARG A 264 7.53 -55.28 33.68
C ARG A 264 8.64 -55.09 34.74
N ALA A 265 9.19 -53.88 34.82
CA ALA A 265 10.01 -53.39 35.92
C ALA A 265 9.29 -52.23 36.61
N THR A 266 9.36 -52.23 37.94
CA THR A 266 8.79 -51.21 38.83
C THR A 266 9.29 -49.80 38.51
N PRO A 267 8.50 -48.73 38.76
CA PRO A 267 8.88 -47.37 38.38
C PRO A 267 10.07 -46.88 39.23
N LEU A 268 11.24 -46.73 38.63
CA LEU A 268 12.28 -45.86 39.17
C LEU A 268 11.91 -44.40 38.86
N LYS A 269 12.15 -43.51 39.84
CA LYS A 269 11.92 -42.06 39.73
C LYS A 269 12.53 -41.51 38.44
N SER A 270 11.69 -40.89 37.62
CA SER A 270 12.12 -40.15 36.43
C SER A 270 13.16 -39.08 36.83
N PRO A 271 14.19 -38.84 36.00
CA PRO A 271 15.12 -37.73 36.23
C PRO A 271 14.34 -36.43 36.25
N GLU A 272 14.52 -35.64 37.30
CA GLU A 272 14.00 -34.27 37.38
C GLU A 272 14.55 -33.49 36.18
N VAL A 273 13.66 -33.10 35.25
CA VAL A 273 14.03 -32.22 34.15
C VAL A 273 14.33 -30.86 34.76
N VAL A 274 15.62 -30.58 34.98
CA VAL A 274 16.08 -29.26 35.40
C VAL A 274 15.88 -28.32 34.22
N VAL A 275 14.74 -27.64 34.23
CA VAL A 275 14.48 -26.55 33.29
C VAL A 275 15.42 -25.40 33.64
N ASP A 276 16.21 -24.93 32.67
CA ASP A 276 17.06 -23.75 32.84
C ASP A 276 16.21 -22.48 32.89
N TYR A 277 15.66 -22.21 34.06
CA TYR A 277 14.87 -21.01 34.34
C TYR A 277 15.68 -19.73 34.15
N ALA A 278 17.00 -19.77 34.38
CA ALA A 278 17.87 -18.62 34.21
C ALA A 278 17.99 -18.22 32.73
N GLY A 279 18.23 -19.19 31.85
CA GLY A 279 18.25 -18.98 30.39
C GLY A 279 16.90 -18.52 29.83
N LEU A 280 15.79 -19.07 30.35
CA LEU A 280 14.45 -18.65 29.94
C LEU A 280 14.14 -17.21 30.34
N VAL A 281 14.47 -16.81 31.58
CA VAL A 281 14.28 -15.45 32.08
C VAL A 281 15.17 -14.47 31.31
N HIS A 282 16.41 -14.85 30.99
CA HIS A 282 17.31 -14.01 30.20
C HIS A 282 16.75 -13.75 28.79
N ARG A 283 16.26 -14.79 28.11
CA ARG A 283 15.63 -14.66 26.78
C ARG A 283 14.38 -13.79 26.83
N HIS A 284 13.52 -13.98 27.83
CA HIS A 284 12.35 -13.13 28.03
C HIS A 284 12.74 -11.66 28.29
N SER A 285 13.79 -11.42 29.08
CA SER A 285 14.30 -10.07 29.32
C SER A 285 14.81 -9.41 28.04
N LEU A 286 15.46 -10.16 27.15
CA LEU A 286 15.90 -9.64 25.85
C LEU A 286 14.72 -9.33 24.93
N GLU A 287 13.72 -10.22 24.86
CA GLU A 287 12.47 -10.00 24.12
C GLU A 287 11.71 -8.77 24.62
N VAL A 288 11.62 -8.57 25.93
CA VAL A 288 10.99 -7.39 26.51
C VAL A 288 11.76 -6.12 26.13
N LYS A 289 13.10 -6.17 26.16
CA LYS A 289 13.94 -5.03 25.79
C LYS A 289 13.79 -4.67 24.31
N THR A 290 13.77 -5.65 23.41
CA THR A 290 13.55 -5.38 21.98
C THR A 290 12.16 -4.82 21.71
N LEU A 291 11.13 -5.29 22.41
CA LEU A 291 9.78 -4.72 22.32
C LEU A 291 9.71 -3.28 22.84
N GLN A 292 10.44 -2.96 23.91
CA GLN A 292 10.56 -1.58 24.40
C GLN A 292 11.26 -0.68 23.38
N ASP A 293 12.36 -1.14 22.79
CA ASP A 293 13.09 -0.41 21.75
C ASP A 293 12.23 -0.17 20.50
N LEU A 294 11.46 -1.18 20.08
CA LEU A 294 10.52 -1.06 18.95
C LEU A 294 9.42 -0.05 19.24
N ARG A 295 8.82 -0.09 20.45
CA ARG A 295 7.80 0.90 20.86
C ARG A 295 8.37 2.31 20.90
N LEU A 296 9.60 2.48 21.37
CA LEU A 296 10.25 3.78 21.41
C LEU A 296 10.51 4.32 19.99
N LYS A 297 10.99 3.48 19.07
CA LYS A 297 11.18 3.85 17.67
C LYS A 297 9.86 4.23 16.98
N GLU A 298 8.81 3.45 17.19
CA GLU A 298 7.46 3.75 16.67
C GLU A 298 6.94 5.09 17.21
N LEU A 299 7.10 5.36 18.50
CA LEU A 299 6.70 6.65 19.10
C LEU A 299 7.50 7.83 18.54
N ASN A 300 8.80 7.65 18.29
CA ASN A 300 9.61 8.69 17.66
C ASN A 300 9.21 8.91 16.20
N ALA A 301 8.98 7.85 15.42
CA ALA A 301 8.51 7.95 14.05
C ALA A 301 7.15 8.67 13.95
N ARG A 302 6.22 8.38 14.86
CA ARG A 302 4.93 9.12 14.93
C ARG A 302 5.14 10.60 15.21
N ARG A 303 6.03 10.95 16.14
CA ARG A 303 6.35 12.35 16.44
C ARG A 303 6.98 13.05 15.24
N GLU A 304 7.88 12.40 14.52
CA GLU A 304 8.49 12.96 13.32
C GLU A 304 7.45 13.22 12.23
N VAL A 305 6.52 12.27 12.01
CA VAL A 305 5.40 12.45 11.07
C VAL A 305 4.48 13.59 11.52
N GLU A 306 4.16 13.70 12.82
CA GLU A 306 3.36 14.79 13.35
C GLU A 306 4.04 16.16 13.16
N GLN A 307 5.35 16.25 13.39
CA GLN A 307 6.13 17.46 13.15
C GLN A 307 6.16 17.84 11.66
N GLU A 308 6.31 16.86 10.77
CA GLU A 308 6.29 17.11 9.33
C GLU A 308 4.89 17.53 8.84
N LEU A 309 3.84 16.93 9.40
CA LEU A 309 2.46 17.36 9.15
C LEU A 309 2.22 18.78 9.64
N GLU A 310 2.75 19.17 10.80
CA GLU A 310 2.66 20.54 11.30
C GLU A 310 3.40 21.52 10.39
N ARG A 311 4.62 21.18 9.94
CA ARG A 311 5.36 21.95 8.93
C ARG A 311 4.59 22.13 7.64
N LEU A 312 4.06 21.04 7.07
CA LEU A 312 3.28 21.08 5.83
C LEU A 312 1.99 21.87 6.01
N LYS A 313 1.36 21.79 7.19
CA LYS A 313 0.18 22.59 7.52
C LYS A 313 0.50 24.09 7.61
N GLU A 314 1.64 24.45 8.19
CA GLU A 314 2.11 25.84 8.23
C GLU A 314 2.46 26.36 6.83
N GLU A 315 3.14 25.54 6.01
CA GLU A 315 3.46 25.89 4.63
C GLU A 315 2.18 26.05 3.79
N ASN A 316 1.21 25.16 3.93
CA ASN A 316 -0.10 25.29 3.31
C ASN A 316 -0.83 26.54 3.77
N ALA A 317 -0.83 26.87 5.07
CA ALA A 317 -1.42 28.11 5.57
C ALA A 317 -0.72 29.35 5.00
N ARG A 318 0.61 29.32 4.86
CA ARG A 318 1.39 30.38 4.24
C ARG A 318 1.05 30.54 2.75
N LEU A 319 0.94 29.44 2.02
CA LEU A 319 0.53 29.44 0.61
C LEU A 319 -0.92 29.89 0.44
N GLU A 320 -1.82 29.52 1.35
CA GLU A 320 -3.20 29.97 1.36
C GLU A 320 -3.28 31.48 1.60
N VAL A 321 -2.51 32.03 2.55
CA VAL A 321 -2.40 33.48 2.78
C VAL A 321 -1.76 34.21 1.59
N ALA A 322 -0.82 33.59 0.89
CA ALA A 322 -0.22 34.14 -0.33
C ALA A 322 -1.17 34.09 -1.55
N GLN A 323 -2.02 33.06 -1.62
CA GLN A 323 -3.04 32.88 -2.67
C GLN A 323 -4.32 33.66 -2.39
N ARG A 324 -4.55 34.12 -1.16
CA ARG A 324 -5.63 35.08 -0.89
C ARG A 324 -5.41 36.30 -1.79
N PRO A 325 -6.33 36.59 -2.72
CA PRO A 325 -6.18 37.76 -3.57
C PRO A 325 -6.09 38.98 -2.65
N ARG A 326 -4.96 39.68 -2.71
CA ARG A 326 -4.84 41.01 -2.11
C ARG A 326 -5.87 41.85 -2.84
N GLY A 327 -7.05 42.00 -2.24
CA GLY A 327 -8.14 42.80 -2.75
C GLY A 327 -7.70 44.26 -2.76
N THR A 328 -6.98 44.66 -3.80
CA THR A 328 -6.97 46.05 -4.22
C THR A 328 -8.37 46.35 -4.76
N ASP A 329 -8.89 47.53 -4.44
CA ASP A 329 -10.25 48.02 -4.74
C ASP A 329 -10.73 47.89 -6.20
N LEU A 330 -9.88 47.37 -7.10
CA LEU A 330 -10.17 47.14 -8.51
C LEU A 330 -11.07 45.92 -8.75
N CYS A 331 -10.89 44.80 -8.04
CA CYS A 331 -11.75 43.61 -8.21
C CYS A 331 -13.20 43.87 -7.75
N ARG A 332 -13.37 44.55 -6.61
CA ARG A 332 -14.71 44.93 -6.12
C ARG A 332 -15.40 45.94 -7.04
N ARG A 333 -14.64 46.89 -7.62
CA ARG A 333 -15.16 47.83 -8.62
C ARG A 333 -15.54 47.16 -9.95
N MET A 334 -14.85 46.08 -10.35
CA MET A 334 -15.22 45.32 -11.53
C MET A 334 -16.54 44.54 -11.34
N GLU A 335 -16.79 43.98 -10.15
CA GLU A 335 -18.07 43.34 -9.84
C GLU A 335 -19.23 44.34 -9.71
N GLU A 336 -18.96 45.57 -9.29
CA GLU A 336 -19.97 46.63 -9.18
C GLU A 336 -20.30 47.28 -10.55
N ALA A 337 -19.31 47.41 -11.44
CA ALA A 337 -19.51 47.87 -12.82
C ALA A 337 -20.25 46.83 -13.70
N GLY A 338 -20.22 45.54 -13.34
CA GLY A 338 -20.97 44.49 -14.01
C GLY A 338 -22.49 44.54 -13.77
N ARG A 339 -22.97 45.37 -12.84
CA ARG A 339 -24.41 45.50 -12.51
C ARG A 339 -25.08 46.72 -13.13
N SER A 340 -24.34 47.63 -13.75
CA SER A 340 -24.91 48.83 -14.36
C SER A 340 -24.55 48.97 -15.83
N THR A 341 -25.61 49.04 -16.65
CA THR A 341 -25.69 49.41 -18.07
C THR A 341 -25.57 48.30 -19.13
N GLY A 342 -26.63 48.22 -19.94
CA GLY A 342 -26.46 47.96 -21.38
C GLY A 342 -27.21 46.76 -21.95
N LYS A 343 -28.44 47.00 -22.41
CA LYS A 343 -29.13 46.26 -23.49
C LYS A 343 -28.16 45.65 -24.51
N GLY A 344 -28.28 44.34 -24.75
CA GLY A 344 -27.54 43.68 -25.84
C GLY A 344 -27.72 42.16 -25.91
N LYS A 345 -28.83 41.72 -26.51
CA LYS A 345 -29.02 40.50 -27.33
C LYS A 345 -27.85 39.47 -27.34
N THR A 346 -28.03 38.30 -26.71
CA THR A 346 -27.90 36.92 -27.27
C THR A 346 -27.47 35.84 -26.25
N LYS A 347 -28.12 34.66 -26.40
CA LYS A 347 -27.76 33.28 -25.99
C LYS A 347 -27.88 32.89 -24.50
N ALA A 348 -29.00 32.25 -24.17
CA ALA A 348 -29.40 31.75 -22.84
C ALA A 348 -29.10 30.25 -22.61
N THR A 349 -28.02 29.68 -23.15
CA THR A 349 -27.79 28.22 -23.07
C THR A 349 -26.60 27.78 -22.20
N ASP A 350 -25.69 28.67 -21.80
CA ASP A 350 -24.50 28.28 -21.02
C ASP A 350 -24.64 28.46 -19.49
N ALA A 351 -25.43 29.43 -19.01
CA ALA A 351 -25.55 29.69 -17.57
C ALA A 351 -26.39 28.61 -16.83
N GLU A 352 -27.38 28.04 -17.50
CA GLU A 352 -28.22 26.97 -16.94
C GLU A 352 -27.44 25.63 -16.90
N SER A 353 -26.70 25.34 -17.98
CA SER A 353 -25.86 24.14 -18.08
C SER A 353 -24.76 24.09 -17.02
N SER A 354 -24.16 25.24 -16.67
CA SER A 354 -23.17 25.31 -15.57
C SER A 354 -23.80 25.04 -14.21
N ARG A 355 -24.98 25.62 -13.91
CA ARG A 355 -25.68 25.39 -12.65
C ARG A 355 -26.14 23.93 -12.48
N VAL A 356 -26.56 23.29 -13.57
CA VAL A 356 -26.93 21.86 -13.58
C VAL A 356 -25.70 20.99 -13.32
N ASN A 357 -24.54 21.30 -13.93
CA ASN A 357 -23.28 20.59 -13.66
C ASN A 357 -22.82 20.76 -12.21
N ASP A 358 -22.93 21.97 -11.64
CA ASP A 358 -22.57 22.25 -10.25
C ASP A 358 -23.50 21.51 -9.26
N LYS A 359 -24.82 21.49 -9.54
CA LYS A 359 -25.81 20.73 -8.76
C LYS A 359 -25.52 19.23 -8.80
N GLN A 360 -25.16 18.69 -9.96
CA GLN A 360 -24.78 17.27 -10.10
C GLN A 360 -23.47 16.94 -9.39
N ALA A 361 -22.47 17.81 -9.45
CA ALA A 361 -21.22 17.66 -8.70
C ALA A 361 -21.47 17.66 -7.19
N PHE A 362 -22.34 18.55 -6.70
CA PHE A 362 -22.76 18.60 -5.31
C PHE A 362 -23.45 17.31 -4.86
N ILE A 363 -24.39 16.80 -5.65
CA ILE A 363 -25.07 15.52 -5.36
C ILE A 363 -24.06 14.36 -5.29
N LYS A 364 -23.10 14.29 -6.22
CA LYS A 364 -22.08 13.23 -6.23
C LYS A 364 -21.17 13.30 -5.00
N ALA A 365 -20.75 14.50 -4.60
CA ALA A 365 -19.93 14.71 -3.41
C ALA A 365 -20.69 14.29 -2.14
N GLU A 366 -21.95 14.72 -2.00
CA GLU A 366 -22.79 14.37 -0.86
C GLU A 366 -23.08 12.86 -0.79
N LYS A 367 -23.40 12.20 -1.92
CA LYS A 367 -23.54 10.72 -1.99
C LYS A 367 -22.28 10.01 -1.49
N LYS A 368 -21.09 10.50 -1.84
CA LYS A 368 -19.82 9.91 -1.40
C LYS A 368 -19.60 10.10 0.10
N THR A 369 -19.92 11.28 0.65
CA THR A 369 -19.76 11.54 2.09
C THR A 369 -20.73 10.72 2.93
N LEU A 370 -22.01 10.66 2.55
CA LEU A 370 -23.04 9.95 3.28
C LEU A 370 -22.95 8.43 3.08
N GLY A 371 -22.47 7.96 1.92
CA GLY A 371 -22.27 6.54 1.64
C GLY A 371 -21.18 5.88 2.49
N ASN A 372 -20.22 6.67 3.00
CA ASN A 372 -19.14 6.18 3.86
C ASN A 372 -19.50 6.15 5.36
N LEU A 373 -20.68 6.65 5.74
CA LEU A 373 -21.12 6.74 7.13
C LEU A 373 -21.87 5.47 7.57
N LYS A 374 -21.77 5.15 8.86
CA LYS A 374 -22.50 4.02 9.44
C LYS A 374 -23.96 4.39 9.69
N LYS A 375 -24.80 3.37 9.89
CA LYS A 375 -26.24 3.51 10.15
C LYS A 375 -26.55 4.52 11.27
N ASP A 376 -25.79 4.50 12.34
CA ASP A 376 -26.02 5.35 13.51
C ASP A 376 -25.76 6.83 13.20
N ASP A 377 -24.73 7.12 12.41
CA ASP A 377 -24.38 8.48 11.96
C ASP A 377 -25.43 9.02 10.99
N ILE A 378 -25.91 8.18 10.06
CA ILE A 378 -27.00 8.55 9.14
C ILE A 378 -28.30 8.80 9.91
N THR A 379 -28.58 8.01 10.95
CA THR A 379 -29.75 8.21 11.81
C THR A 379 -29.65 9.53 12.58
N ALA A 380 -28.47 9.89 13.08
CA ALA A 380 -28.23 11.18 13.73
C ALA A 380 -28.41 12.37 12.77
N ILE A 381 -27.97 12.23 11.51
CA ILE A 381 -28.16 13.25 10.47
C ILE A 381 -29.65 13.37 10.10
N CYS A 382 -30.37 12.25 9.97
CA CYS A 382 -31.83 12.25 9.76
C CYS A 382 -32.57 13.05 10.84
N VAL A 383 -32.24 12.83 12.12
CA VAL A 383 -32.83 13.57 13.24
C VAL A 383 -32.48 15.06 13.17
N LYS A 384 -31.24 15.40 12.83
CA LYS A 384 -30.77 16.79 12.76
C LYS A 384 -31.40 17.57 11.59
N GLU A 385 -31.69 16.91 10.48
CA GLU A 385 -32.23 17.54 9.26
C GLU A 385 -33.74 17.36 9.11
N GLY A 386 -34.40 16.73 10.10
CA GLY A 386 -35.86 16.54 10.11
C GLY A 386 -36.35 15.49 9.10
N VAL A 387 -35.48 14.58 8.66
CA VAL A 387 -35.79 13.51 7.71
C VAL A 387 -36.16 12.24 8.48
N LYS A 388 -37.24 11.55 8.06
CA LYS A 388 -37.63 10.27 8.67
C LYS A 388 -36.71 9.15 8.20
N TYR A 389 -36.03 8.49 9.13
CA TYR A 389 -35.20 7.34 8.81
C TYR A 389 -36.05 6.15 8.33
N THR A 390 -35.73 5.61 7.16
CA THR A 390 -36.39 4.44 6.57
C THR A 390 -35.37 3.32 6.30
N THR A 391 -34.85 3.23 5.08
CA THR A 391 -33.70 2.39 4.72
C THR A 391 -32.46 3.26 4.56
N LEU A 392 -31.27 2.68 4.71
CA LEU A 392 -30.01 3.42 4.63
C LEU A 392 -29.90 4.21 3.31
N LYS A 393 -30.21 3.56 2.19
CA LYS A 393 -30.14 4.17 0.85
C LYS A 393 -31.16 5.29 0.67
N GLN A 394 -32.42 5.05 1.05
CA GLN A 394 -33.48 6.06 0.94
C GLN A 394 -33.26 7.25 1.87
N SER A 395 -32.74 7.00 3.08
CA SER A 395 -32.45 8.07 4.04
C SER A 395 -31.32 8.96 3.55
N VAL A 396 -30.29 8.38 2.93
CA VAL A 396 -29.21 9.13 2.28
C VAL A 396 -29.74 9.97 1.12
N GLU A 397 -30.60 9.41 0.26
CA GLU A 397 -31.20 10.15 -0.86
C GLU A 397 -32.08 11.32 -0.40
N GLU A 398 -32.87 11.12 0.66
CA GLU A 398 -33.75 12.14 1.22
C GLU A 398 -32.97 13.28 1.90
N ILE A 399 -31.87 12.96 2.60
CA ILE A 399 -30.92 13.96 3.14
C ILE A 399 -30.34 14.81 2.01
N ILE A 400 -29.89 14.17 0.93
CA ILE A 400 -29.30 14.86 -0.22
C ILE A 400 -30.33 15.77 -0.87
N TYR A 401 -31.56 15.31 -1.02
CA TYR A 401 -32.66 16.11 -1.56
C TYR A 401 -32.90 17.38 -0.73
N VAL A 402 -32.96 17.26 0.60
CA VAL A 402 -33.12 18.40 1.52
C VAL A 402 -31.94 19.37 1.43
N ARG A 403 -30.71 18.87 1.37
CA ARG A 403 -29.49 19.70 1.25
C ARG A 403 -29.40 20.42 -0.09
N VAL A 404 -29.72 19.74 -1.19
CA VAL A 404 -29.77 20.32 -2.54
C VAL A 404 -30.84 21.41 -2.61
N LYS A 405 -32.03 21.16 -2.06
CA LYS A 405 -33.12 22.14 -2.02
C LYS A 405 -32.78 23.38 -1.19
N ARG A 406 -31.95 23.22 -0.15
CA ARG A 406 -31.43 24.34 0.66
C ARG A 406 -30.38 25.18 -0.08
N MET A 407 -29.50 24.53 -0.86
CA MET A 407 -28.43 25.18 -1.63
C MET A 407 -28.94 25.85 -2.92
N TYR A 408 -29.95 25.27 -3.56
CA TYR A 408 -30.52 25.74 -4.82
C TYR A 408 -32.04 26.00 -4.66
N PRO A 409 -32.44 27.08 -3.97
CA PRO A 409 -33.84 27.46 -3.84
C PRO A 409 -34.37 28.03 -5.17
N GLY A 410 -35.43 27.42 -5.72
CA GLY A 410 -36.15 27.93 -6.90
C GLY A 410 -36.16 27.02 -8.14
N ASP A 411 -35.72 25.77 -8.04
CA ASP A 411 -35.87 24.77 -9.11
C ASP A 411 -36.87 23.69 -8.67
N ASP A 412 -38.13 23.96 -8.96
CA ASP A 412 -39.29 23.18 -8.56
C ASP A 412 -39.40 21.92 -9.43
N GLY A 413 -38.64 20.88 -9.10
CA GLY A 413 -39.03 19.49 -9.37
C GLY A 413 -39.24 19.10 -10.84
N GLY A 414 -38.15 19.07 -11.62
CA GLY A 414 -38.08 18.19 -12.77
C GLY A 414 -37.97 16.73 -12.31
N LYS A 415 -39.09 16.01 -12.35
CA LYS A 415 -39.17 14.54 -12.20
C LYS A 415 -38.10 13.89 -13.08
N ILE A 416 -37.27 13.02 -12.50
CA ILE A 416 -36.25 12.23 -13.21
C ILE A 416 -36.99 11.45 -14.30
N HIS A 417 -36.80 11.86 -15.56
CA HIS A 417 -37.18 11.09 -16.72
C HIS A 417 -35.91 10.39 -17.19
N ASP A 418 -35.83 9.08 -16.97
CA ASP A 418 -34.83 8.24 -17.62
C ASP A 418 -35.09 8.32 -19.13
N VAL A 419 -34.12 8.84 -19.88
CA VAL A 419 -34.10 8.73 -21.34
C VAL A 419 -33.32 7.45 -21.66
N PRO A 420 -33.93 6.45 -22.32
CA PRO A 420 -33.21 5.30 -22.83
C PRO A 420 -32.45 5.74 -24.09
N ASP A 421 -31.13 5.55 -24.09
CA ASP A 421 -30.31 5.71 -25.29
C ASP A 421 -30.18 4.34 -25.95
N ASP A 422 -31.06 4.09 -26.92
CA ASP A 422 -31.04 2.94 -27.81
C ASP A 422 -30.67 3.47 -29.20
N SER A 423 -29.45 3.16 -29.66
CA SER A 423 -29.04 3.33 -31.05
C SER A 423 -27.87 2.41 -31.38
N ASN A 424 -28.27 1.18 -31.68
CA ASN A 424 -28.09 0.52 -32.97
C ASN A 424 -26.68 0.09 -33.40
N GLU A 425 -26.63 -1.18 -33.76
CA GLU A 425 -25.55 -1.98 -34.28
C GLU A 425 -24.98 -1.40 -35.60
N GLY A 426 -23.65 -1.37 -35.68
CA GLY A 426 -22.88 -1.00 -36.87
C GLY A 426 -21.97 -2.16 -37.27
N GLN A 427 -22.53 -2.99 -38.13
CA GLN A 427 -21.97 -4.12 -38.87
C GLN A 427 -20.63 -3.78 -39.55
N LEU A 428 -19.57 -4.56 -39.27
CA LEU A 428 -18.32 -4.52 -40.05
C LEU A 428 -18.43 -5.54 -41.19
N ASP A 429 -18.50 -5.00 -42.39
CA ASP A 429 -18.53 -5.68 -43.69
C ASP A 429 -17.11 -5.99 -44.18
N ASP A 430 -16.95 -7.18 -44.76
CA ASP A 430 -15.73 -7.74 -45.33
C ASP A 430 -15.44 -7.09 -46.70
N GLY A 431 -14.53 -6.12 -46.70
CA GLY A 431 -14.02 -5.45 -47.90
C GLY A 431 -12.89 -6.23 -48.59
N LYS A 432 -13.27 -7.08 -49.53
CA LYS A 432 -12.42 -7.80 -50.50
C LYS A 432 -11.88 -6.85 -51.59
N LEU A 433 -10.55 -6.70 -51.68
CA LEU A 433 -9.78 -6.16 -52.81
C LEU A 433 -8.65 -7.19 -53.05
N ALA A 434 -8.70 -8.08 -54.05
CA ALA A 434 -8.53 -7.84 -55.49
C ALA A 434 -7.18 -7.18 -55.81
N ASP A 435 -6.10 -7.99 -55.77
CA ASP A 435 -4.85 -7.69 -56.45
C ASP A 435 -4.74 -8.56 -57.71
N ASP A 436 -4.40 -7.86 -58.79
CA ASP A 436 -4.34 -8.30 -60.17
C ASP A 436 -3.29 -9.39 -60.45
N VAL A 437 -3.70 -10.31 -61.32
CA VAL A 437 -2.81 -11.17 -62.10
C VAL A 437 -2.36 -10.38 -63.32
N SER A 438 -1.06 -10.15 -63.47
CA SER A 438 -0.46 -9.87 -64.77
C SER A 438 0.80 -10.73 -64.94
N ALA A 439 0.76 -11.55 -65.98
CA ALA A 439 1.85 -12.34 -66.49
C ALA A 439 2.95 -11.45 -67.09
N ASP A 440 4.23 -11.84 -66.92
CA ASP A 440 5.16 -12.00 -68.04
C ASP A 440 6.47 -12.69 -67.57
N SER A 441 6.99 -13.56 -68.45
CA SER A 441 8.32 -14.22 -68.47
C SER A 441 8.63 -15.37 -67.51
#